data_AF-A0A1Q4R196-F1
#
_entry.id   AF-A0A1Q4R196-F1
#
_cell.length_a   1.000
_cell.length_b   1.000
_cell.length_c   1.000
_cell.angle_alpha   90.00
_cell.angle_beta   90.00
_cell.angle_gamma   90.00
#
_symmetry.space_group_name_H-M   'P 1'
#
loop_
_entity.id
_entity.type
_entity.pdbx_description
1 polymer ?
#
loop_
_entity_poly.entity_id
_entity_poly.type
_entity_poly.pdbx_seq_one_letter_code
_entity_poly.pdbx_strand_id
1 'polypeptide(L)'
;MSTTLLIQSYTHLQNYLQQLALRLGQGEINASQAIAMGQELARCWQTQLATSTGENLAPTIFSQWRSLHTEIHRELRLLSMDLMFLGSSRSAQTQAAKQKIAGDRLQKILQYCSQIQQIICPDDPHTPAT
;
A
#
# COMPACT_ATOMS: atom_id res chain seq x y z
N MET A 1 13.10 10.09 -12.06
CA MET A 1 12.60 8.71 -12.31
C MET A 1 11.59 8.74 -13.45
N SER A 2 11.73 7.88 -14.46
CA SER A 2 10.81 7.83 -15.62
C SER A 2 9.42 7.32 -15.22
N THR A 3 8.38 7.73 -15.96
CA THR A 3 6.98 7.30 -15.71
C THR A 3 6.82 5.77 -15.75
N THR A 4 7.52 5.08 -16.66
CA THR A 4 7.52 3.60 -16.72
C THR A 4 8.06 2.97 -15.43
N LEU A 5 9.16 3.50 -14.89
CA LEU A 5 9.72 3.01 -13.63
C LEU A 5 8.78 3.29 -12.45
N LEU A 6 8.10 4.43 -12.45
CA LEU A 6 7.09 4.77 -11.45
C LEU A 6 5.93 3.78 -11.44
N ILE A 7 5.38 3.46 -12.62
CA ILE A 7 4.31 2.46 -12.76
C ILE A 7 4.78 1.08 -12.29
N GLN A 8 6.00 0.67 -12.65
CA GLN A 8 6.59 -0.59 -12.20
C GLN A 8 6.75 -0.65 -10.68
N SER A 9 7.22 0.42 -10.04
CA SER A 9 7.35 0.49 -8.58
C SER A 9 6.00 0.39 -7.87
N TYR A 10 4.94 1.01 -8.40
CA TYR A 10 3.58 0.83 -7.85
C TYR A 10 3.05 -0.58 -8.02
N THR A 11 3.26 -1.19 -9.20
CA THR A 11 2.85 -2.57 -9.47
C THR A 11 3.53 -3.52 -8.50
N HIS A 12 4.83 -3.32 -8.27
CA HIS A 12 5.60 -4.10 -7.30
C HIS A 12 5.05 -3.94 -5.88
N LEU A 13 4.80 -2.71 -5.43
CA LEU A 13 4.20 -2.46 -4.11
C LEU A 13 2.82 -3.13 -3.96
N GLN A 14 1.95 -3.02 -4.98
CA GLN A 14 0.64 -3.66 -4.98
C GLN A 14 0.72 -5.17 -4.85
N ASN A 15 1.66 -5.82 -5.55
CA ASN A 15 1.87 -7.26 -5.44
C ASN A 15 2.24 -7.66 -4.00
N TYR A 16 3.12 -6.92 -3.32
CA TYR A 16 3.45 -7.19 -1.92
C TYR A 16 2.26 -6.97 -0.99
N LEU A 17 1.46 -5.91 -1.21
CA LEU A 17 0.26 -5.61 -0.42
C LEU A 17 -0.79 -6.72 -0.57
N GLN A 18 -1.03 -7.18 -1.80
CA GLN A 18 -1.97 -8.26 -2.10
C GLN A 18 -1.52 -9.58 -1.50
N GLN A 19 -0.23 -9.93 -1.60
CA GLN A 19 0.32 -11.13 -0.97
C GLN A 19 0.16 -11.09 0.55
N LEU A 20 0.45 -9.96 1.19
CA LEU A 20 0.24 -9.81 2.63
C LEU A 20 -1.25 -9.94 2.99
N ALA A 21 -2.13 -9.24 2.27
CA ALA A 21 -3.58 -9.27 2.54
C ALA A 21 -4.16 -10.68 2.40
N LEU A 22 -3.77 -11.41 1.35
CA LEU A 22 -4.21 -12.79 1.09
C LEU A 22 -3.78 -13.71 2.23
N ARG A 23 -2.47 -13.77 2.50
CA ARG A 23 -1.89 -14.67 3.50
C ARG A 23 -2.38 -14.36 4.91
N LEU A 24 -2.52 -13.07 5.22
CA LEU A 24 -3.08 -12.61 6.49
C LEU A 24 -4.56 -13.04 6.60
N GLY A 25 -5.37 -12.82 5.56
CA GLY A 25 -6.80 -13.18 5.54
C GLY A 25 -7.06 -14.69 5.64
N GLN A 26 -6.18 -15.50 5.07
CA GLN A 26 -6.25 -16.96 5.11
C GLN A 26 -5.65 -17.58 6.38
N GLY A 27 -4.99 -16.77 7.23
CA GLY A 27 -4.31 -17.26 8.43
C GLY A 27 -3.05 -18.10 8.12
N GLU A 28 -2.49 -17.98 6.92
CA GLU A 28 -1.30 -18.74 6.47
C GLU A 28 0.01 -18.21 7.05
N ILE A 29 -0.03 -17.01 7.64
CA ILE A 29 1.11 -16.38 8.27
C ILE A 29 0.86 -16.13 9.74
N ASN A 30 1.87 -16.38 10.55
CA ASN A 30 1.87 -15.97 11.95
C ASN A 30 2.26 -14.49 12.09
N ALA A 31 2.20 -13.98 13.32
CA ALA A 31 2.47 -12.58 13.58
C ALA A 31 3.90 -12.13 13.24
N SER A 32 4.93 -12.96 13.47
CA SER A 32 6.31 -12.58 13.13
C SER A 32 6.53 -12.50 11.62
N GLN A 33 5.92 -13.40 10.86
CA GLN A 33 5.91 -13.35 9.40
C GLN A 33 5.14 -12.12 8.89
N ALA A 34 3.99 -11.80 9.49
CA ALA A 34 3.22 -10.61 9.13
C ALA A 34 4.00 -9.31 9.39
N ILE A 35 4.68 -9.21 10.53
CA ILE A 35 5.56 -8.07 10.87
C ILE A 35 6.72 -7.97 9.86
N ALA A 36 7.39 -9.09 9.54
CA ALA A 36 8.48 -9.09 8.57
C ALA A 36 8.03 -8.64 7.17
N MET A 37 6.88 -9.12 6.71
CA MET A 37 6.28 -8.68 5.44
C MET A 37 5.91 -7.19 5.46
N GLY A 38 5.38 -6.69 6.59
CA GLY A 38 5.09 -5.27 6.77
C GLY A 38 6.34 -4.38 6.75
N GLN A 39 7.44 -4.84 7.37
CA GLN A 39 8.73 -4.16 7.32
C GLN A 39 9.29 -4.11 5.90
N GLU A 40 9.17 -5.20 5.14
CA GLU A 40 9.60 -5.26 3.75
C GLU A 40 8.79 -4.32 2.85
N LEU A 41 7.48 -4.22 3.07
CA LEU A 41 6.62 -3.23 2.41
C LEU A 41 7.08 -1.79 2.69
N ALA A 42 7.35 -1.46 3.96
CA ALA A 42 7.83 -0.14 4.35
C ALA A 42 9.21 0.16 3.73
N ARG A 43 10.10 -0.83 3.66
CA ARG A 43 11.40 -0.72 3.00
C ARG A 43 11.27 -0.49 1.50
N CYS A 44 10.41 -1.24 0.83
CA CYS A 44 10.10 -1.07 -0.60
C CYS A 44 9.61 0.35 -0.87
N TRP A 45 8.65 0.84 -0.09
CA TRP A 45 8.17 2.22 -0.17
C TRP A 45 9.32 3.22 -0.01
N GLN A 46 10.11 3.10 1.05
CA GLN A 46 11.16 4.07 1.37
C GLN A 46 12.26 4.13 0.31
N THR A 47 12.60 2.99 -0.29
CA THR A 47 13.72 2.88 -1.24
C THR A 47 13.32 3.18 -2.67
N GLN A 48 12.08 2.87 -3.08
CA GLN A 48 11.66 2.97 -4.48
C GLN A 48 10.71 4.15 -4.74
N LEU A 49 9.85 4.50 -3.78
CA LEU A 49 8.74 5.43 -4.01
C LEU A 49 8.90 6.74 -3.24
N ALA A 50 9.29 6.70 -1.96
CA ALA A 50 9.39 7.90 -1.12
C ALA A 50 10.43 8.93 -1.63
N THR A 51 11.45 8.46 -2.35
CA THR A 51 12.49 9.31 -2.96
C THR A 51 12.11 9.84 -4.33
N SER A 52 10.95 9.43 -4.87
CA SER A 52 10.46 9.92 -6.16
C SER A 52 10.11 11.40 -6.05
N THR A 53 10.55 12.20 -7.03
CA THR A 53 10.32 13.65 -7.07
C THR A 53 9.10 14.05 -7.89
N GLY A 54 8.49 13.12 -8.64
CA GLY A 54 7.37 13.41 -9.52
C GLY A 54 7.70 14.39 -10.65
N GLU A 55 8.99 14.61 -10.94
CA GLU A 55 9.51 15.64 -11.86
C GLU A 55 8.97 15.56 -13.30
N ASN A 56 8.49 14.38 -13.70
CA ASN A 56 7.93 14.12 -15.03
C ASN A 56 6.39 14.17 -15.07
N LEU A 57 5.73 14.55 -13.97
CA LEU A 57 4.28 14.65 -13.88
C LEU A 57 3.83 16.08 -14.24
N ALA A 58 2.71 16.19 -14.96
CA ALA A 58 2.07 17.49 -15.19
C ALA A 58 1.70 18.15 -13.84
N PRO A 59 1.72 19.48 -13.70
CA PRO A 59 1.48 20.16 -12.42
C PRO A 59 0.15 19.78 -11.74
N THR A 60 -0.90 19.56 -12.54
CA THR A 60 -2.23 19.14 -12.06
C THR A 60 -2.22 17.73 -11.47
N ILE A 61 -1.46 16.80 -12.07
CA ILE A 61 -1.29 15.42 -11.60
C ILE A 61 -0.35 15.40 -10.38
N PHE A 62 0.71 16.20 -10.40
CA PHE A 62 1.73 16.24 -9.36
C PHE A 62 1.15 16.54 -7.98
N SER A 63 0.22 17.50 -7.87
CA SER A 63 -0.42 17.83 -6.59
C SER A 63 -1.22 16.65 -6.03
N GLN A 64 -2.03 15.98 -6.87
CA GLN A 64 -2.82 14.82 -6.45
C GLN A 64 -1.92 13.64 -6.06
N TRP A 65 -0.92 13.35 -6.90
CA TRP A 65 0.09 12.32 -6.66
C TRP A 65 0.82 12.51 -5.33
N ARG A 66 1.24 13.75 -5.01
CA ARG A 66 1.93 14.08 -3.76
C ARG A 66 1.03 13.91 -2.54
N SER A 67 -0.24 14.28 -2.65
CA SER A 67 -1.22 14.04 -1.57
C SER A 67 -1.41 12.54 -1.33
N LEU A 68 -1.61 11.75 -2.39
CA LEU A 68 -1.74 10.29 -2.29
C LEU A 68 -0.49 9.62 -1.71
N HIS A 69 0.71 10.11 -2.06
CA HIS A 69 1.97 9.67 -1.45
C HIS A 69 1.99 9.87 0.07
N THR A 70 1.51 11.02 0.53
CA THR A 70 1.45 11.35 1.95
C THR A 70 0.51 10.40 2.68
N GLU A 71 -0.65 10.10 2.09
CA GLU A 71 -1.60 9.15 2.65
C GLU A 71 -1.07 7.71 2.65
N ILE A 72 -0.43 7.24 1.58
CA ILE A 72 0.22 5.91 1.55
C ILE A 72 1.27 5.80 2.66
N HIS A 73 2.14 6.80 2.78
CA HIS A 73 3.16 6.80 3.83
C HIS A 73 2.55 6.79 5.24
N ARG A 74 1.46 7.53 5.46
CA ARG A 74 0.71 7.51 6.72
C ARG A 74 0.14 6.13 7.01
N GLU A 75 -0.53 5.52 6.04
CA GLU A 75 -1.18 4.22 6.21
C GLU A 75 -0.16 3.09 6.39
N LEU A 76 1.01 3.13 5.72
CA LEU A 76 2.08 2.15 5.94
C LEU A 76 2.63 2.19 7.37
N ARG A 77 2.74 3.38 7.98
CA ARG A 77 3.14 3.54 9.39
C ARG A 77 2.11 2.93 10.33
N LEU A 78 0.82 3.19 10.08
CA LEU A 78 -0.25 2.62 10.88
C LEU A 78 -0.35 1.09 10.71
N LEU A 79 -0.14 0.58 9.49
CA LEU A 79 -0.11 -0.85 9.20
C LEU A 79 0.97 -1.55 10.03
N SER A 80 2.17 -0.95 10.07
CA SER A 80 3.27 -1.48 10.89
C SER A 80 2.87 -1.60 12.37
N MET A 81 2.15 -0.61 12.92
CA MET A 81 1.63 -0.69 14.28
C MET A 81 0.59 -1.80 14.45
N ASP A 82 -0.37 -1.90 13.52
CA ASP A 82 -1.43 -2.91 13.59
C ASP A 82 -0.86 -4.33 13.55
N LEU A 83 0.15 -4.59 12.71
CA LEU A 83 0.82 -5.89 12.61
C LEU A 83 1.61 -6.22 13.88
N MET A 84 2.25 -5.24 14.52
CA MET A 84 2.89 -5.45 15.83
C MET A 84 1.86 -5.78 16.92
N PHE A 85 0.71 -5.11 16.93
CA PHE A 85 -0.36 -5.38 17.91
C PHE A 85 -1.07 -6.71 17.67
N LEU A 86 -1.15 -7.16 16.41
CA LEU A 86 -1.67 -8.49 16.10
C LEU A 86 -0.86 -9.58 16.81
N GLY A 87 0.46 -9.44 16.85
CA GLY A 87 1.36 -10.41 17.49
C GLY A 87 1.40 -10.40 19.01
N SER A 88 0.97 -9.31 19.66
CA SER A 88 0.94 -9.22 21.12
C SER A 88 -0.38 -9.64 21.75
N SER A 89 -1.42 -9.82 20.94
CA SER A 89 -2.76 -10.19 21.41
C SER A 89 -2.85 -11.69 21.77
N ARG A 90 -3.36 -11.98 22.98
CA ARG A 90 -3.59 -13.35 23.48
C ARG A 90 -5.05 -13.82 23.36
N SER A 91 -5.98 -12.93 23.00
CA SER A 91 -7.40 -13.26 22.83
C SER A 91 -7.71 -13.44 21.35
N ALA A 92 -8.36 -14.55 21.00
CA ALA A 92 -8.81 -14.83 19.64
C ALA A 92 -9.74 -13.74 19.08
N GLN A 93 -10.63 -13.19 19.93
CA GLN A 93 -11.52 -12.09 19.54
C GLN A 93 -10.72 -10.83 19.20
N THR A 94 -9.73 -10.49 20.02
CA THR A 94 -8.87 -9.32 19.79
C THR A 94 -7.95 -9.52 18.58
N GLN A 95 -7.45 -10.75 18.36
CA GLN A 95 -6.68 -11.10 17.17
C GLN A 95 -7.51 -10.92 15.89
N ALA A 96 -8.73 -11.45 15.85
CA ALA A 96 -9.64 -11.29 14.70
C ALA A 96 -9.95 -9.80 14.42
N ALA A 97 -10.21 -9.00 15.46
CA ALA A 97 -10.43 -7.57 15.31
C ALA A 97 -9.19 -6.84 14.75
N LYS A 98 -7.98 -7.18 15.23
CA LYS A 98 -6.72 -6.60 14.75
C LYS A 98 -6.38 -7.03 13.33
N GLN A 99 -6.65 -8.29 12.97
CA GLN A 99 -6.48 -8.81 11.63
C GLN A 99 -7.40 -8.08 10.64
N LYS A 100 -8.65 -7.82 11.03
CA LYS A 100 -9.58 -7.01 10.24
C LYS A 100 -9.06 -5.59 10.02
N ILE A 101 -8.60 -4.91 11.07
CA ILE A 101 -8.03 -3.55 10.97
C ILE A 101 -6.83 -3.53 10.01
N ALA A 102 -5.91 -4.50 10.13
CA ALA A 102 -4.78 -4.61 9.22
C ALA A 102 -5.23 -4.87 7.77
N GLY A 103 -6.24 -5.72 7.57
CA GLY A 103 -6.84 -6.00 6.26
C GLY A 103 -7.48 -4.77 5.62
N ASP A 104 -8.33 -4.04 6.37
CA ASP A 104 -8.96 -2.79 5.92
C ASP A 104 -7.91 -1.76 5.52
N ARG A 105 -6.78 -1.70 6.25
CA ARG A 105 -5.69 -0.80 5.95
C ARG A 105 -4.91 -1.18 4.69
N LEU A 106 -4.63 -2.47 4.50
CA LEU A 106 -4.01 -2.97 3.27
C LEU A 106 -4.85 -2.62 2.05
N GLN A 107 -6.18 -2.80 2.14
CA GLN A 107 -7.11 -2.43 1.09
C GLN A 107 -7.07 -0.92 0.80
N LYS A 108 -7.01 -0.08 1.83
CA LYS A 108 -6.90 1.38 1.66
C LYS A 108 -5.61 1.79 0.93
N ILE A 109 -4.48 1.18 1.27
CA ILE A 109 -3.20 1.44 0.59
C ILE A 109 -3.27 0.99 -0.89
N LEU A 110 -3.87 -0.17 -1.16
CA LEU A 110 -4.09 -0.66 -2.53
C LEU A 110 -4.96 0.29 -3.36
N GLN A 111 -6.00 0.87 -2.76
CA GLN A 111 -6.85 1.87 -3.42
C GLN A 111 -6.05 3.12 -3.79
N TYR A 112 -5.21 3.64 -2.89
CA TYR A 112 -4.34 4.77 -3.22
C TYR A 112 -3.34 4.46 -4.32
N CYS A 113 -2.75 3.26 -4.33
CA CYS A 113 -1.85 2.85 -5.42
C CYS A 113 -2.58 2.82 -6.78
N SER A 114 -3.82 2.31 -6.79
CA SER A 114 -4.65 2.23 -7.99
C SER A 114 -5.05 3.62 -8.50
N GLN A 115 -5.43 4.53 -7.60
CA GLN A 115 -5.71 5.93 -7.94
C GLN A 115 -4.48 6.61 -8.54
N ILE A 116 -3.29 6.38 -7.96
CA ILE A 116 -2.05 6.92 -8.53
C ILE A 116 -1.83 6.39 -9.95
N GLN A 117 -1.97 5.09 -10.18
CA GLN A 117 -1.80 4.52 -11.52
C GLN A 117 -2.77 5.13 -12.55
N GLN A 118 -4.03 5.35 -12.18
CA GLN A 118 -5.03 6.00 -13.03
C GLN A 118 -4.63 7.44 -13.40
N ILE A 119 -4.10 8.22 -12.45
CA ILE A 119 -3.74 9.62 -12.75
C ILE A 119 -2.40 9.77 -13.49
N ILE A 120 -1.47 8.80 -13.37
CA ILE A 120 -0.18 8.83 -14.08
C ILE A 120 -0.21 8.10 -15.43
N CYS A 121 -1.21 7.26 -15.67
CA CYS A 121 -1.43 6.50 -16.90
C CYS A 121 -2.92 6.56 -17.28
N PRO A 122 -3.42 7.68 -17.80
CA PRO A 122 -4.84 7.87 -18.08
C PRO A 122 -5.36 7.08 -19.30
N ASP A 123 -4.51 6.34 -20.02
CA ASP A 123 -4.93 5.49 -21.15
C ASP A 123 -5.54 4.16 -20.66
N ASP A 124 -6.77 4.23 -20.16
CA ASP A 124 -7.75 3.16 -20.38
C ASP A 124 -9.00 3.79 -21.03
N PRO A 125 -9.31 3.51 -22.31
CA PRO A 125 -10.47 4.03 -23.02
C PRO A 125 -11.83 3.51 -22.50
N HIS A 126 -11.87 2.76 -21.40
CA HIS A 126 -13.10 2.26 -20.79
C HIS A 126 -13.44 2.94 -19.45
N THR A 127 -13.56 4.26 -19.45
CA THR A 127 -14.39 4.95 -18.42
C THR A 127 -15.64 5.50 -19.10
N PRO A 128 -16.84 4.91 -18.88
CA PRO A 128 -18.06 5.52 -19.39
C PRO A 128 -18.25 6.86 -18.68
N ALA A 129 -18.39 7.92 -19.49
CA ALA A 129 -18.75 9.24 -19.02
C ALA A 129 -20.00 9.13 -18.13
N THR A 130 -19.91 9.68 -16.92
CA THR A 130 -21.08 9.92 -16.06
C THR A 130 -21.56 11.35 -16.31
#